data_AF-A0AA36I3D4-F1
#
_entry.id   AF-A0AA36I3D4-F1
#
_cell.length_a   1.000
_cell.length_b   1.000
_cell.length_c   1.000
_cell.angle_alpha   90.00
_cell.angle_beta   90.00
_cell.angle_gamma   90.00
#
_symmetry.space_group_name_H-M   'P 1'
#
loop_
_entity.id
_entity.type
_entity.pdbx_description
1 polymer ?
#
loop_
_entity_poly.entity_id
_entity_poly.type
_entity_poly.pdbx_seq_one_letter_code
_entity_poly.pdbx_strand_id
1 'polypeptide(L)'
;MRGIESMQSYSGMKPLDTDDIDTSSELSATERLLHVDLQLNTHSAGLLAVAQATDAGYIEEFGRAQALGRLANGLILFTLGSAFQAVLVALLILFSEERMQDPYEKAGTARMTQELQDAMNTNTPLHESDPTLAMCKQDHSVPFSQSLVIFIWICRLGPSITTALWTLLAIIQVSSNHSTNIGHDKEKAQIKSLPCTTKFLTLLFIQVPVVILHVVLLWAGMKFLMYCDALGKLVVKAMSVAYVETIPSIVFVGLSSAVFRAEVGKSQLSLRMRHTDDSWFGGMLKILISVALSLWYCRIYHASLQNFRLACFQYKYQFVFPVCDCGLDFFGFHLAN
;
A
#
# COMPACT_ATOMS: atom_id res chain seq x y z
N MET A 1 37.68 0.23 16.96
CA MET A 1 38.10 -0.07 15.58
C MET A 1 39.26 -1.05 15.64
N ARG A 2 38.98 -2.33 15.44
CA ARG A 2 39.99 -3.40 15.28
C ARG A 2 39.58 -4.17 14.03
N GLY A 3 40.50 -4.27 13.09
CA GLY A 3 40.32 -4.98 11.83
C GLY A 3 40.19 -6.47 12.06
N ILE A 4 39.44 -7.12 11.18
CA ILE A 4 39.47 -8.57 11.02
C ILE A 4 39.77 -8.85 9.56
N GLU A 5 40.81 -9.67 9.44
CA GLU A 5 41.58 -9.99 8.25
C GLU A 5 40.86 -10.98 7.33
N SER A 6 41.30 -10.93 6.09
CA SER A 6 41.05 -11.83 4.98
C SER A 6 41.44 -13.30 5.26
N MET A 7 40.61 -14.24 4.81
CA MET A 7 40.96 -15.66 4.58
C MET A 7 40.34 -16.09 3.24
N GLN A 8 41.11 -16.11 2.15
CA GLN A 8 41.88 -17.23 1.58
C GLN A 8 41.04 -18.40 1.01
N SER A 9 40.88 -18.31 -0.31
CA SER A 9 40.97 -19.36 -1.34
C SER A 9 41.35 -20.78 -0.89
N TYR A 10 40.49 -21.75 -1.20
CA TYR A 10 40.89 -23.14 -1.42
C TYR A 10 40.27 -23.67 -2.72
N SER A 11 41.15 -23.85 -3.71
CA SER A 11 40.92 -24.59 -4.95
C SER A 11 41.18 -26.07 -4.67
N GLY A 12 40.16 -26.91 -4.88
CA GLY A 12 40.25 -28.36 -4.74
C GLY A 12 39.40 -29.03 -5.82
N MET A 13 40.01 -29.27 -6.98
CA MET A 13 39.42 -29.99 -8.10
C MET A 13 39.40 -31.49 -7.77
N LYS A 14 38.22 -32.11 -7.79
CA LYS A 14 38.04 -33.58 -7.69
C LYS A 14 37.60 -34.15 -9.04
N PRO A 15 37.92 -35.43 -9.33
CA PRO A 15 37.73 -36.04 -10.64
C PRO A 15 36.26 -36.34 -10.92
N LEU A 16 35.92 -36.31 -12.21
CA LEU A 16 34.68 -36.79 -12.80
C LEU A 16 34.58 -38.31 -12.63
N ASP A 17 33.51 -38.78 -11.98
CA ASP A 17 33.08 -40.18 -12.04
C ASP A 17 31.64 -40.25 -12.59
N THR A 18 31.58 -40.89 -13.76
CA THR A 18 30.58 -41.80 -14.34
C THR A 18 29.07 -41.56 -14.20
N ASP A 19 28.46 -41.56 -15.37
CA ASP A 19 27.04 -41.51 -15.72
C ASP A 19 26.20 -42.63 -15.09
N ASP A 20 25.30 -42.27 -14.17
CA ASP A 20 24.06 -42.98 -13.92
C ASP A 20 22.90 -42.12 -14.46
N ILE A 21 22.31 -42.57 -15.56
CA ILE A 21 21.14 -41.94 -16.19
C ILE A 21 19.91 -42.24 -15.34
N ASP A 22 19.63 -41.33 -14.42
CA ASP A 22 18.53 -41.38 -13.48
C ASP A 22 17.21 -40.97 -14.17
N THR A 23 16.46 -41.96 -14.65
CA THR A 23 15.14 -41.78 -15.31
C THR A 23 14.02 -41.32 -14.36
N SER A 24 14.35 -40.96 -13.11
CA SER A 24 13.47 -40.32 -12.13
C SER A 24 13.43 -38.78 -12.28
N SER A 25 14.25 -38.21 -13.18
CA SER A 25 14.43 -36.75 -13.37
C SER A 25 13.28 -36.02 -14.09
N GLU A 26 12.33 -36.70 -14.74
CA GLU A 26 11.30 -36.01 -15.55
C GLU A 26 10.02 -35.63 -14.79
N LEU A 27 9.79 -36.18 -13.59
CA LEU A 27 8.61 -35.86 -12.76
C LEU A 27 8.86 -34.77 -11.70
N SER A 28 10.10 -34.32 -11.50
CA SER A 28 10.45 -33.20 -10.61
C SER A 28 10.58 -31.84 -11.32
N ALA A 29 10.40 -31.82 -12.64
CA ALA A 29 10.74 -30.69 -13.52
C ALA A 29 9.85 -29.44 -13.40
N THR A 30 8.96 -29.33 -12.42
CA THR A 30 8.10 -28.12 -12.30
C THR A 30 7.79 -27.66 -10.87
N GLU A 31 8.52 -28.13 -9.85
CA GLU A 31 8.42 -27.52 -8.52
C GLU A 31 9.56 -26.51 -8.33
N ARG A 32 9.36 -25.28 -8.84
CA ARG A 32 10.26 -24.17 -8.53
C ARG A 32 9.90 -23.57 -7.17
N LEU A 33 10.90 -23.40 -6.31
CA LEU A 33 10.75 -22.67 -5.06
C LEU A 33 10.55 -21.18 -5.38
N LEU A 34 9.41 -20.62 -4.98
CA LEU A 34 9.15 -19.20 -5.04
C LEU A 34 9.73 -18.56 -3.77
N HIS A 35 10.56 -17.54 -3.94
CA HIS A 35 11.12 -16.78 -2.83
C HIS A 35 10.42 -15.43 -2.72
N VAL A 36 9.90 -15.12 -1.53
CA VAL A 36 9.38 -13.80 -1.20
C VAL A 36 10.40 -13.10 -0.32
N ASP A 37 11.14 -12.15 -0.89
CA ASP A 37 12.11 -11.34 -0.15
C ASP A 37 11.38 -10.49 0.90
N LEU A 38 11.93 -10.45 2.12
CA LEU A 38 11.42 -9.61 3.18
C LEU A 38 11.83 -8.15 2.93
N GLN A 39 10.87 -7.24 3.09
CA GLN A 39 11.12 -5.80 2.91
C GLN A 39 11.83 -5.22 4.14
N LEU A 40 12.56 -4.13 3.95
CA LEU A 40 13.22 -3.41 5.05
C LEU A 40 12.23 -2.52 5.81
N ASN A 41 11.28 -3.15 6.52
CA ASN A 41 10.28 -2.48 7.34
C ASN A 41 10.08 -3.19 8.69
N THR A 42 9.35 -2.55 9.62
CA THR A 42 9.12 -3.11 10.96
C THR A 42 8.29 -4.40 10.95
N HIS A 43 7.45 -4.61 9.94
CA HIS A 43 6.62 -5.81 9.81
C HIS A 43 7.45 -7.05 9.50
N SER A 44 8.33 -6.96 8.50
CA SER A 44 9.29 -8.00 8.15
C SER A 44 10.29 -8.28 9.27
N ALA A 45 10.68 -7.24 10.02
CA ALA A 45 11.50 -7.41 11.21
C ALA A 45 10.80 -8.21 12.31
N GLY A 46 9.52 -7.92 12.59
CA GLY A 46 8.70 -8.69 13.52
C GLY A 46 8.55 -10.16 13.09
N LEU A 47 8.28 -10.38 11.80
CA LEU A 47 8.17 -11.72 11.21
C LEU A 47 9.47 -12.53 11.36
N LEU A 48 10.62 -11.94 11.00
CA LEU A 48 11.92 -12.60 11.14
C LEU A 48 12.25 -12.89 12.60
N ALA A 49 11.96 -11.95 13.51
CA ALA A 49 12.24 -12.12 14.93
C ALA A 49 11.42 -13.28 15.54
N VAL A 50 10.16 -13.42 15.15
CA VAL A 50 9.32 -14.56 15.54
C VAL A 50 9.84 -15.88 14.97
N ALA A 51 10.27 -15.89 13.71
CA ALA A 51 10.88 -17.08 13.11
C ALA A 51 12.17 -17.49 13.84
N GLN A 52 13.11 -16.57 14.07
CA GLN A 52 14.36 -16.83 14.79
C GLN A 52 14.12 -17.31 16.22
N ALA A 53 13.14 -16.74 16.92
CA ALA A 53 12.83 -17.12 18.31
C ALA A 53 12.18 -18.51 18.45
N THR A 54 11.73 -19.10 17.35
CA THR A 54 11.10 -20.43 17.32
C THR A 54 11.97 -21.48 16.63
N ASP A 55 13.12 -21.07 16.08
CA ASP A 55 14.10 -21.93 15.43
C ASP A 55 15.06 -22.53 16.47
N ALA A 56 15.03 -23.85 16.58
CA ALA A 56 15.84 -24.57 17.56
C ALA A 56 17.34 -24.45 17.26
N GLY A 57 17.72 -24.49 15.97
CA GLY A 57 19.11 -24.33 15.54
C GLY A 57 19.65 -22.95 15.90
N TYR A 58 18.87 -21.91 15.64
CA TYR A 58 19.20 -20.54 16.02
C TYR A 58 19.39 -20.38 17.54
N ILE A 59 18.52 -21.00 18.35
CA ILE A 59 18.62 -20.98 19.81
C ILE A 59 19.85 -21.74 20.31
N GLU A 60 20.21 -22.85 19.66
CA GLU A 60 21.40 -23.63 19.99
C GLU A 60 22.69 -22.86 19.66
N GLU A 61 22.74 -22.20 18.50
CA GLU A 61 23.91 -21.44 18.04
C GLU A 61 24.14 -20.14 18.83
N PHE A 62 23.09 -19.33 19.01
CA PHE A 62 23.22 -17.98 19.58
C PHE A 62 22.74 -17.87 21.04
N GLY A 63 22.10 -18.91 21.57
CA GLY A 63 21.54 -18.92 22.91
C GLY A 63 20.14 -18.31 23.03
N ARG A 64 19.35 -18.83 23.96
CA ARG A 64 17.96 -18.44 24.21
C ARG A 64 17.78 -16.96 24.58
N ALA A 65 18.72 -16.39 25.34
CA ALA A 65 18.66 -15.00 25.74
C ALA A 65 18.76 -14.04 24.54
N GLN A 66 19.64 -14.35 23.58
CA GLN A 66 19.78 -13.56 22.35
C GLN A 66 18.53 -13.69 21.46
N ALA A 67 18.00 -14.90 21.29
CA ALA A 67 16.77 -15.14 20.53
C ALA A 67 15.58 -14.36 21.12
N LEU A 68 15.41 -14.37 22.45
CA LEU A 68 14.38 -13.60 23.14
C LEU A 68 14.60 -12.09 23.03
N GLY A 69 15.85 -11.62 23.13
CA GLY A 69 16.19 -10.21 22.93
C GLY A 69 15.85 -9.72 21.54
N ARG A 70 16.09 -10.54 20.51
CA ARG A 70 15.71 -10.25 19.12
C ARG A 70 14.21 -10.26 18.91
N LEU A 71 13.50 -11.22 19.51
CA LEU A 71 12.03 -11.25 19.51
C LEU A 71 11.46 -9.96 20.10
N ALA A 72 11.91 -9.58 21.30
CA ALA A 72 11.45 -8.38 21.97
C ALA A 72 11.73 -7.13 21.13
N ASN A 73 12.94 -6.99 20.58
CA ASN A 73 13.30 -5.87 19.72
C ASN A 73 12.43 -5.81 18.45
N GLY A 74 12.24 -6.93 17.76
CA GLY A 74 11.42 -7.00 16.55
C GLY A 74 9.96 -6.65 16.81
N LEU A 75 9.38 -7.17 17.91
CA LEU A 75 8.00 -6.86 18.32
C LEU A 75 7.84 -5.41 18.75
N ILE A 76 8.78 -4.83 19.51
CA ILE A 76 8.75 -3.41 19.88
C ILE A 76 8.77 -2.52 18.64
N LEU A 77 9.68 -2.80 17.69
CA LEU A 77 9.76 -2.06 16.43
C LEU A 77 8.46 -2.17 15.63
N PHE A 78 7.89 -3.38 15.51
CA PHE A 78 6.60 -3.61 14.88
C PHE A 78 5.50 -2.78 15.53
N THR A 79 5.33 -2.89 16.85
CA THR A 79 4.30 -2.16 17.59
C THR A 79 4.45 -0.65 17.44
N LEU A 80 5.66 -0.10 17.53
CA LEU A 80 5.89 1.34 17.34
C LEU A 80 5.56 1.78 15.91
N GLY A 81 6.03 1.06 14.89
CA GLY A 81 5.78 1.40 13.49
C GLY A 81 4.29 1.36 13.15
N SER A 82 3.60 0.29 13.54
CA SER A 82 2.16 0.13 13.33
C SER A 82 1.34 1.13 14.14
N ALA A 83 1.71 1.43 15.39
CA ALA A 83 1.01 2.41 16.22
C ALA A 83 1.13 3.82 15.64
N PHE A 84 2.34 4.25 15.22
CA PHE A 84 2.51 5.56 14.59
C PHE A 84 1.72 5.67 13.28
N GLN A 85 1.78 4.64 12.44
CA GLN A 85 0.99 4.63 11.20
C GLN A 85 -0.51 4.68 11.50
N ALA A 86 -1.01 3.89 12.46
CA ALA A 86 -2.42 3.87 12.85
C ALA A 86 -2.89 5.23 13.39
N VAL A 87 -2.09 5.87 14.25
CA VAL A 87 -2.40 7.22 14.78
C VAL A 87 -2.45 8.23 13.65
N LEU A 88 -1.50 8.24 12.72
CA LEU A 88 -1.52 9.16 11.59
C LEU A 88 -2.72 8.95 10.67
N VAL A 89 -3.09 7.70 10.40
CA VAL A 89 -4.32 7.36 9.66
C VAL A 89 -5.56 7.85 10.40
N ALA A 90 -5.64 7.62 11.72
CA ALA A 90 -6.76 8.09 12.53
C ALA A 90 -6.86 9.62 12.55
N LEU A 91 -5.74 10.33 12.65
CA LEU A 91 -5.70 11.79 12.57
C LEU A 91 -6.17 12.31 11.21
N LEU A 92 -5.78 11.61 10.12
CA LEU A 92 -6.22 11.95 8.77
C LEU A 92 -7.74 11.79 8.64
N ILE A 93 -8.30 10.67 9.10
CA ILE A 93 -9.75 10.42 9.06
C ILE A 93 -10.49 11.45 9.93
N LEU A 94 -10.15 11.52 11.22
CA LEU A 94 -10.94 12.29 12.20
C LEU A 94 -10.86 13.81 12.00
N PHE A 95 -9.68 14.35 11.64
CA PHE A 95 -9.50 15.80 11.56
C PHE A 95 -9.55 16.33 10.13
N SER A 96 -9.11 15.53 9.16
CA SER A 96 -8.96 16.02 7.80
C SER A 96 -10.14 15.63 6.92
N GLU A 97 -10.60 14.38 6.97
CA GLU A 97 -11.75 13.94 6.17
C GLU A 97 -13.07 14.50 6.70
N GLU A 98 -13.36 14.29 7.98
CA GLU A 98 -14.63 14.72 8.58
C GLU A 98 -14.86 16.23 8.36
N ARG A 99 -13.81 17.03 8.55
CA ARG A 99 -13.89 18.48 8.34
C ARG A 99 -14.17 18.88 6.89
N MET A 100 -13.70 18.09 5.91
CA MET A 100 -13.94 18.37 4.48
C MET A 100 -15.27 17.80 3.99
N GLN A 101 -15.76 16.72 4.60
CA GLN A 101 -17.02 16.07 4.25
C GLN A 101 -18.23 16.83 4.80
N ASP A 102 -18.11 17.37 6.01
CA ASP A 102 -19.15 18.05 6.78
C ASP A 102 -20.03 19.05 5.97
N PRO A 103 -19.46 19.95 5.15
CA PRO A 103 -20.25 20.91 4.37
C PRO A 103 -21.17 20.23 3.35
N TYR A 104 -20.70 19.16 2.72
CA TYR A 104 -21.43 18.45 1.68
C TYR A 104 -22.58 17.60 2.23
N GLU A 105 -22.40 17.01 3.42
CA GLU A 105 -23.46 16.22 4.07
C GLU A 105 -24.59 17.10 4.60
N LYS A 106 -24.25 18.19 5.30
CA LYS A 106 -25.25 19.05 5.94
C LYS A 106 -26.13 19.79 4.92
N ALA A 107 -25.57 20.20 3.79
CA ALA A 107 -26.32 20.96 2.78
C ALA A 107 -27.12 20.08 1.81
N GLY A 108 -26.73 18.80 1.67
CA GLY A 108 -27.35 17.85 0.73
C GLY A 108 -26.95 18.14 -0.71
N THR A 109 -25.90 17.50 -1.20
CA THR A 109 -25.35 17.70 -2.56
C THR A 109 -26.38 17.57 -3.68
N ALA A 110 -27.35 16.65 -3.54
CA ALA A 110 -28.41 16.48 -4.54
C ALA A 110 -29.31 17.72 -4.67
N ARG A 111 -29.72 18.33 -3.55
CA ARG A 111 -30.55 19.55 -3.55
C ARG A 111 -29.77 20.74 -4.10
N MET A 112 -28.53 20.93 -3.65
CA MET A 112 -27.65 21.98 -4.17
C MET A 112 -27.44 21.87 -5.69
N THR A 113 -27.33 20.63 -6.20
CA THR A 113 -27.23 20.38 -7.65
C THR A 113 -28.49 20.85 -8.37
N GLN A 114 -29.68 20.55 -7.84
CA GLN A 114 -30.96 20.98 -8.42
C GLN A 114 -31.09 22.50 -8.42
N GLU A 115 -30.76 23.17 -7.31
CA GLU A 115 -30.80 24.65 -7.21
C GLU A 115 -29.92 25.33 -8.27
N LEU A 116 -28.70 24.80 -8.49
CA LEU A 116 -27.81 25.31 -9.55
C LEU A 116 -28.38 25.06 -10.95
N GLN A 117 -28.98 23.88 -11.18
CA GLN A 117 -29.59 23.54 -12.46
C GLN A 117 -30.82 24.41 -12.76
N ASP A 118 -31.66 24.67 -11.77
CA ASP A 118 -32.84 25.53 -11.91
C ASP A 118 -32.44 26.97 -12.21
N ALA A 119 -31.39 27.48 -11.55
CA ALA A 119 -30.82 28.80 -11.84
C ALA A 119 -30.29 28.90 -13.28
N MET A 120 -29.56 27.87 -13.76
CA MET A 120 -29.09 27.80 -15.15
C MET A 120 -30.24 27.73 -16.16
N ASN A 121 -31.26 26.90 -15.89
CA ASN A 121 -32.42 26.70 -16.77
C ASN A 121 -33.31 27.95 -16.88
N THR A 122 -33.47 28.68 -15.78
CA THR A 122 -34.21 29.95 -15.75
C THR A 122 -33.39 31.14 -16.21
N ASN A 123 -32.09 30.95 -16.43
CA ASN A 123 -31.12 32.00 -16.71
C ASN A 123 -31.13 33.13 -15.65
N THR A 124 -31.39 32.77 -14.39
CA THR A 124 -31.38 33.71 -13.26
C THR A 124 -30.28 33.31 -12.27
N PRO A 125 -29.31 34.18 -11.99
CA PRO A 125 -28.24 33.84 -11.06
C PRO A 125 -28.79 33.69 -9.64
N LEU A 126 -28.24 32.74 -8.88
CA LEU A 126 -28.51 32.60 -7.45
C LEU A 126 -28.08 33.87 -6.70
N HIS A 127 -28.84 34.20 -5.65
CA HIS A 127 -28.54 35.34 -4.79
C HIS A 127 -27.18 35.16 -4.07
N GLU A 128 -26.46 36.25 -3.82
CA GLU A 128 -25.11 36.16 -3.22
C GLU A 128 -25.07 35.56 -1.82
N SER A 129 -26.19 35.63 -1.08
CA SER A 129 -26.33 35.03 0.25
C SER A 129 -26.68 33.54 0.23
N ASP A 130 -26.83 32.93 -0.96
CA ASP A 130 -27.18 31.52 -1.08
C ASP A 130 -26.00 30.62 -0.67
N PRO A 131 -26.18 29.70 0.29
CA PRO A 131 -25.11 28.82 0.75
C PRO A 131 -24.59 27.89 -0.36
N THR A 132 -25.43 27.50 -1.32
CA THR A 132 -25.07 26.68 -2.47
C THR A 132 -24.09 27.42 -3.38
N LEU A 133 -24.34 28.71 -3.63
CA LEU A 133 -23.43 29.56 -4.39
C LEU A 133 -22.10 29.75 -3.64
N ALA A 134 -22.14 29.94 -2.32
CA ALA A 134 -20.92 30.07 -1.52
C ALA A 134 -20.04 28.81 -1.58
N MET A 135 -20.63 27.61 -1.47
CA MET A 135 -19.89 26.35 -1.64
C MET A 135 -19.38 26.18 -3.06
N CYS A 136 -20.20 26.50 -4.06
CA CYS A 136 -19.77 26.42 -5.45
C CYS A 136 -18.57 27.34 -5.71
N LYS A 137 -18.60 28.60 -5.26
CA LYS A 137 -17.47 29.54 -5.40
C LYS A 137 -16.17 28.98 -4.81
N GLN A 138 -16.22 28.24 -3.70
CA GLN A 138 -15.06 27.61 -3.05
C GLN A 138 -14.54 26.36 -3.79
N ASP A 139 -15.36 25.66 -4.57
CA ASP A 139 -14.94 24.46 -5.31
C ASP A 139 -14.19 24.83 -6.59
N HIS A 140 -12.88 24.61 -6.62
CA HIS A 140 -12.00 24.82 -7.77
C HIS A 140 -11.63 23.49 -8.44
N SER A 141 -12.54 22.52 -8.37
CA SER A 141 -12.25 21.20 -8.88
C SER A 141 -12.46 21.15 -10.39
N VAL A 142 -11.53 20.50 -11.09
CA VAL A 142 -11.65 20.26 -12.53
C VAL A 142 -12.43 18.95 -12.70
N PRO A 143 -13.47 18.90 -13.57
CA PRO A 143 -14.17 17.66 -13.87
C PRO A 143 -13.19 16.54 -14.23
N PHE A 144 -13.49 15.30 -13.81
CA PHE A 144 -12.67 14.10 -14.06
C PHE A 144 -11.31 14.03 -13.34
N SER A 145 -10.76 15.15 -12.86
CA SER A 145 -9.45 15.16 -12.20
C SER A 145 -9.41 14.29 -10.93
N GLN A 146 -10.50 14.20 -10.17
CA GLN A 146 -10.52 13.36 -8.96
C GLN A 146 -10.39 11.87 -9.31
N SER A 147 -11.02 11.40 -10.39
CA SER A 147 -10.91 10.00 -10.82
C SER A 147 -9.48 9.66 -11.23
N LEU A 148 -8.77 10.58 -11.89
CA LEU A 148 -7.37 10.40 -12.24
C LEU A 148 -6.49 10.29 -10.99
N VAL A 149 -6.66 11.19 -10.02
CA VAL A 149 -5.79 11.18 -8.84
C VAL A 149 -6.12 10.03 -7.89
N ILE A 150 -7.39 9.65 -7.76
CA ILE A 150 -7.80 8.44 -7.01
C ILE A 150 -7.25 7.18 -7.71
N PHE A 151 -7.23 7.13 -9.04
CA PHE A 151 -6.57 6.04 -9.77
C PHE A 151 -5.07 5.99 -9.48
N ILE A 152 -4.36 7.13 -9.52
CA ILE A 152 -2.94 7.20 -9.16
C ILE A 152 -2.71 6.74 -7.72
N TRP A 153 -3.60 7.12 -6.79
CA TRP A 153 -3.55 6.69 -5.39
C TRP A 153 -3.70 5.16 -5.25
N ILE A 154 -4.68 4.56 -5.93
CA ILE A 154 -4.86 3.10 -5.97
C ILE A 154 -3.62 2.43 -6.57
N CYS A 155 -3.07 2.94 -7.67
CA CYS A 155 -1.86 2.41 -8.29
C CYS A 155 -0.63 2.52 -7.38
N ARG A 156 -0.54 3.56 -6.55
CA ARG A 156 0.57 3.77 -5.62
C ARG A 156 0.53 2.81 -4.43
N LEU A 157 -0.65 2.56 -3.86
CA LEU A 157 -0.81 1.74 -2.65
C LEU A 157 -1.16 0.27 -2.94
N GLY A 158 -1.69 0.00 -4.14
CA GLY A 158 -2.07 -1.33 -4.62
C GLY A 158 -0.94 -2.37 -4.55
N PRO A 159 0.30 -2.05 -4.97
CA PRO A 159 1.44 -2.96 -4.82
C PRO A 159 1.68 -3.37 -3.36
N SER A 160 1.63 -2.43 -2.41
CA SER A 160 1.85 -2.71 -0.99
C SER A 160 0.77 -3.62 -0.39
N ILE A 161 -0.50 -3.39 -0.75
CA ILE A 161 -1.61 -4.29 -0.36
C ILE A 161 -1.40 -5.68 -0.96
N THR A 162 -1.02 -5.74 -2.24
CA THR A 162 -0.79 -7.01 -2.95
C THR A 162 0.36 -7.79 -2.33
N THR A 163 1.48 -7.14 -2.01
CA THR A 163 2.61 -7.76 -1.31
C THR A 163 2.24 -8.21 0.10
N ALA A 164 1.46 -7.42 0.84
CA ALA A 164 0.98 -7.81 2.16
C ALA A 164 0.04 -9.04 2.10
N LEU A 165 -0.86 -9.10 1.11
CA LEU A 165 -1.71 -10.26 0.87
C LEU A 165 -0.90 -11.48 0.43
N TRP A 166 0.08 -11.31 -0.47
CA TRP A 166 0.97 -12.40 -0.86
C TRP A 166 1.80 -12.93 0.29
N THR A 167 2.30 -12.06 1.17
CA THR A 167 3.03 -12.46 2.37
C THR A 167 2.11 -13.20 3.36
N LEU A 168 0.84 -12.79 3.47
CA LEU A 168 -0.17 -13.49 4.26
C LEU A 168 -0.42 -14.90 3.71
N LEU A 169 -0.65 -15.02 2.40
CA LEU A 169 -0.82 -16.30 1.73
C LEU A 169 0.44 -17.17 1.81
N ALA A 170 1.62 -16.56 1.69
CA ALA A 170 2.90 -17.22 1.85
C ALA A 170 2.99 -17.88 3.23
N ILE A 171 2.77 -17.11 4.30
CA ILE A 171 2.80 -17.65 5.67
C ILE A 171 1.79 -18.80 5.83
N ILE A 172 0.59 -18.70 5.24
CA ILE A 172 -0.43 -19.76 5.22
C ILE A 172 0.03 -21.02 4.48
N GLN A 173 0.86 -20.89 3.44
CA GLN A 173 1.33 -22.02 2.65
C GLN A 173 2.69 -22.59 3.10
N VAL A 174 3.46 -21.87 3.92
CA VAL A 174 4.69 -22.41 4.52
C VAL A 174 4.38 -23.69 5.29
N SER A 175 5.19 -24.72 5.06
CA SER A 175 5.03 -26.04 5.66
C SER A 175 5.03 -25.97 7.19
N SER A 176 4.10 -26.70 7.81
CA SER A 176 3.97 -26.80 9.25
C SER A 176 4.70 -28.05 9.75
N ASN A 177 6.00 -27.89 10.04
CA ASN A 177 6.79 -28.93 10.71
C ASN A 177 6.89 -28.64 12.21
N HIS A 178 7.27 -29.64 13.00
CA HIS A 178 7.42 -29.50 14.46
C HIS A 178 8.50 -28.50 14.87
N SER A 179 9.51 -28.26 14.02
CA SER A 179 10.53 -27.25 14.23
C SER A 179 10.51 -26.20 13.11
N THR A 180 10.76 -24.95 13.48
CA THR A 180 11.21 -23.94 12.51
C THR A 180 12.55 -24.40 11.96
N ASN A 181 12.74 -24.23 10.66
CA ASN A 181 14.00 -24.51 9.99
C ASN A 181 14.37 -23.29 9.14
N ILE A 182 15.33 -22.53 9.63
CA ILE A 182 15.99 -21.45 8.90
C ILE A 182 17.19 -22.05 8.17
N GLY A 183 17.08 -22.20 6.85
CA GLY A 183 18.20 -22.59 6.01
C GLY A 183 19.06 -21.38 5.66
N HIS A 184 20.38 -21.51 5.73
CA HIS A 184 21.31 -20.53 5.17
C HIS A 184 21.73 -20.98 3.77
N ASP A 185 21.26 -20.29 2.73
CA ASP A 185 21.66 -20.51 1.35
C ASP A 185 22.32 -19.25 0.80
N LYS A 186 23.61 -19.34 0.44
CA LYS A 186 24.38 -18.27 -0.21
C LYS A 186 24.15 -16.88 0.42
N GLU A 187 24.34 -16.80 1.73
CA GLU A 187 24.16 -15.60 2.57
C GLU A 187 22.73 -15.16 2.87
N LYS A 188 21.71 -15.77 2.29
CA LYS A 188 20.32 -15.43 2.58
C LYS A 188 19.70 -16.39 3.59
N ALA A 189 19.01 -15.85 4.60
CA ALA A 189 18.26 -16.64 5.56
C ALA A 189 16.90 -17.02 4.95
N GLN A 190 16.66 -18.31 4.77
CA GLN A 190 15.43 -18.85 4.18
C GLN A 190 14.59 -19.53 5.25
N ILE A 191 13.40 -18.98 5.50
CA ILE A 191 12.42 -19.62 6.41
C ILE A 191 11.70 -20.71 5.61
N LYS A 192 12.00 -21.98 5.88
CA LYS A 192 11.47 -23.14 5.13
C LYS A 192 10.22 -23.76 5.78
N SER A 193 10.17 -23.77 7.12
CA SER A 193 9.02 -24.28 7.89
C SER A 193 8.76 -23.44 9.12
N LEU A 194 7.48 -23.38 9.55
CA LEU A 194 7.04 -22.69 10.76
C LEU A 194 6.05 -23.57 11.53
N PRO A 195 6.19 -23.71 12.87
CA PRO A 195 5.20 -24.38 13.69
C PRO A 195 3.81 -23.75 13.54
N CYS A 196 2.76 -24.58 13.61
CA CYS A 196 1.38 -24.13 13.40
C CYS A 196 0.96 -23.01 14.39
N THR A 197 1.41 -23.12 15.65
CA THR A 197 1.16 -22.11 16.69
C THR A 197 1.80 -20.77 16.33
N THR A 198 3.08 -20.78 15.98
CA THR A 198 3.84 -19.60 15.54
C THR A 198 3.20 -18.96 14.32
N LYS A 199 2.82 -19.77 13.33
CA LYS A 199 2.15 -19.35 12.10
C LYS A 199 0.84 -18.62 12.39
N PHE A 200 -0.01 -19.20 13.25
CA PHE A 200 -1.26 -18.58 13.66
C PHE A 200 -1.03 -17.24 14.39
N LEU A 201 -0.09 -17.20 15.35
CA LEU A 201 0.24 -15.97 16.09
C LEU A 201 0.77 -14.87 15.16
N THR A 202 1.70 -15.20 14.27
CA THR A 202 2.24 -14.26 13.28
C THR A 202 1.16 -13.72 12.35
N LEU A 203 0.25 -14.57 11.88
CA LEU A 203 -0.87 -14.14 11.05
C LEU A 203 -1.78 -13.17 11.81
N LEU A 204 -2.20 -13.55 13.02
CA LEU A 204 -3.16 -12.80 13.81
C LEU A 204 -2.61 -11.45 14.29
N PHE A 205 -1.38 -11.43 14.80
CA PHE A 205 -0.82 -10.27 15.49
C PHE A 205 0.07 -9.38 14.62
N ILE A 206 0.63 -9.90 13.52
CA ILE A 206 1.51 -9.14 12.63
C ILE A 206 0.82 -8.90 11.28
N GLN A 207 0.51 -9.97 10.55
CA GLN A 207 0.16 -9.82 9.14
C GLN A 207 -1.25 -9.27 8.89
N VAL A 208 -2.26 -9.73 9.64
CA VAL A 208 -3.64 -9.25 9.52
C VAL A 208 -3.75 -7.75 9.84
N PRO A 209 -3.20 -7.24 10.97
CA PRO A 209 -3.19 -5.81 11.24
C PRO A 209 -2.52 -4.97 10.14
N VAL A 210 -1.44 -5.47 9.53
CA VAL A 210 -0.76 -4.77 8.43
C VAL A 210 -1.66 -4.65 7.21
N VAL A 211 -2.31 -5.75 6.80
CA VAL A 211 -3.27 -5.72 5.68
C VAL A 211 -4.42 -4.75 5.99
N ILE A 212 -4.98 -4.79 7.20
CA ILE A 212 -6.03 -3.87 7.63
C ILE A 212 -5.55 -2.42 7.55
N LEU A 213 -4.36 -2.10 8.06
CA LEU A 213 -3.81 -0.75 8.00
C LEU A 213 -3.64 -0.24 6.57
N HIS A 214 -3.16 -1.07 5.65
CA HIS A 214 -3.05 -0.67 4.24
C HIS A 214 -4.42 -0.46 3.58
N VAL A 215 -5.41 -1.32 3.87
CA VAL A 215 -6.78 -1.17 3.34
C VAL A 215 -7.45 0.08 3.90
N VAL A 216 -7.33 0.34 5.20
CA VAL A 216 -7.86 1.56 5.84
C VAL A 216 -7.16 2.79 5.28
N LEU A 217 -5.84 2.77 5.09
CA LEU A 217 -5.09 3.87 4.47
C LEU A 217 -5.53 4.12 3.01
N LEU A 218 -5.82 3.06 2.24
CA LEU A 218 -6.34 3.19 0.89
C LEU A 218 -7.68 3.90 0.91
N TRP A 219 -8.61 3.39 1.71
CA TRP A 219 -9.96 3.92 1.83
C TRP A 219 -9.97 5.38 2.31
N ALA A 220 -9.20 5.67 3.35
CA ALA A 220 -9.02 7.02 3.89
C ALA A 220 -8.45 7.97 2.82
N GLY A 221 -7.34 7.58 2.17
CA GLY A 221 -6.77 8.38 1.08
C GLY A 221 -7.76 8.63 -0.07
N MET A 222 -8.56 7.64 -0.48
CA MET A 222 -9.59 7.83 -1.51
C MET A 222 -10.66 8.84 -1.07
N LYS A 223 -11.14 8.73 0.16
CA LYS A 223 -12.15 9.64 0.74
C LYS A 223 -11.59 11.05 0.87
N PHE A 224 -10.39 11.18 1.41
CA PHE A 224 -9.67 12.44 1.54
C PHE A 224 -9.47 13.16 0.20
N LEU A 225 -9.05 12.43 -0.85
CA LEU A 225 -8.87 12.98 -2.20
C LEU A 225 -10.20 13.38 -2.85
N MET A 226 -11.28 12.64 -2.56
CA MET A 226 -12.60 12.94 -3.09
C MET A 226 -13.14 14.27 -2.56
N TYR A 227 -12.96 14.58 -1.28
CA TYR A 227 -13.47 15.82 -0.67
C TYR A 227 -12.55 17.04 -0.84
N CYS A 228 -11.43 16.92 -1.55
CA CYS A 228 -10.57 18.08 -1.83
C CYS A 228 -11.19 19.01 -2.88
N ASP A 229 -11.19 20.31 -2.57
CA ASP A 229 -11.78 21.42 -3.34
C ASP A 229 -10.87 21.96 -4.45
N ALA A 230 -9.55 21.75 -4.34
CA ALA A 230 -8.57 22.31 -5.29
C ALA A 230 -7.48 21.30 -5.67
N LEU A 231 -7.12 21.28 -6.96
CA LEU A 231 -6.15 20.34 -7.52
C LEU A 231 -4.75 20.45 -6.88
N GLY A 232 -4.24 21.67 -6.67
CA GLY A 232 -2.93 21.88 -6.03
C GLY A 232 -2.88 21.36 -4.60
N LYS A 233 -3.92 21.64 -3.81
CA LYS A 233 -4.08 21.08 -2.46
C LYS A 233 -4.13 19.55 -2.52
N LEU A 234 -4.84 19.00 -3.51
CA LEU A 234 -5.04 17.57 -3.69
C LEU A 234 -3.71 16.83 -3.95
N VAL A 235 -2.80 17.37 -4.77
CA VAL A 235 -1.48 16.76 -5.01
C VAL A 235 -0.60 16.76 -3.75
N VAL A 236 -0.49 17.90 -3.07
CA VAL A 236 0.31 18.01 -1.82
C VAL A 236 -0.24 17.08 -0.74
N LYS A 237 -1.57 16.98 -0.67
CA LYS A 237 -2.29 16.07 0.21
C LYS A 237 -2.01 14.61 -0.14
N ALA A 238 -2.08 14.22 -1.42
CA ALA A 238 -1.76 12.87 -1.87
C ALA A 238 -0.33 12.47 -1.47
N MET A 239 0.65 13.38 -1.64
CA MET A 239 2.03 13.15 -1.20
C MET A 239 2.12 12.96 0.32
N SER A 240 1.37 13.74 1.09
CA SER A 240 1.32 13.61 2.56
C SER A 240 0.72 12.27 2.99
N VAL A 241 -0.33 11.78 2.33
CA VAL A 241 -0.89 10.45 2.61
C VAL A 241 0.09 9.34 2.21
N ALA A 242 0.80 9.50 1.09
CA ALA A 242 1.84 8.55 0.67
C ALA A 242 3.01 8.48 1.68
N TYR A 243 3.30 9.58 2.38
CA TYR A 243 4.31 9.57 3.44
C TYR A 243 3.92 8.68 4.62
N VAL A 244 2.64 8.65 5.00
CA VAL A 244 2.12 7.80 6.10
C VAL A 244 2.42 6.32 5.88
N GLU A 245 2.37 5.86 4.64
CA GLU A 245 2.72 4.48 4.26
C GLU A 245 4.19 4.14 4.54
N THR A 246 5.10 5.12 4.47
CA THR A 246 6.55 4.90 4.62
C THR A 246 7.03 4.89 6.08
N ILE A 247 6.16 5.25 7.02
CA ILE A 247 6.47 5.33 8.46
C ILE A 247 7.06 4.03 9.02
N PRO A 248 6.51 2.83 8.76
CA PRO A 248 7.12 1.58 9.20
C PRO A 248 8.57 1.41 8.71
N SER A 249 8.87 1.79 7.48
CA SER A 249 10.24 1.71 6.94
C SER A 249 11.16 2.73 7.60
N ILE A 250 10.69 3.96 7.84
CA ILE A 250 11.46 5.02 8.51
C ILE A 250 11.78 4.61 9.96
N VAL A 251 10.78 4.14 10.71
CA VAL A 251 10.94 3.66 12.10
C VAL A 251 11.93 2.51 12.14
N PHE A 252 11.82 1.55 11.22
CA PHE A 252 12.76 0.45 11.14
C PHE A 252 14.18 0.95 10.87
N VAL A 253 14.39 1.74 9.83
CA VAL A 253 15.73 2.22 9.44
C VAL A 253 16.37 3.07 10.54
N GLY A 254 15.58 3.89 11.23
CA GLY A 254 16.05 4.80 12.27
C GLY A 254 16.37 4.13 13.62
N LEU A 255 15.61 3.11 14.01
CA LEU A 255 15.73 2.51 15.35
C LEU A 255 16.44 1.14 15.36
N SER A 256 16.52 0.44 14.23
CA SER A 256 17.16 -0.88 14.19
C SER A 256 18.67 -0.81 14.00
N SER A 257 19.38 -1.78 14.58
CA SER A 257 20.82 -1.92 14.41
C SER A 257 21.18 -2.26 12.97
N ALA A 258 22.36 -1.83 12.49
CA ALA A 258 22.80 -2.10 11.12
C ALA A 258 22.90 -3.61 10.82
N VAL A 259 23.29 -4.42 11.80
CA VAL A 259 23.35 -5.89 11.69
C VAL A 259 21.95 -6.46 11.47
N PHE A 260 20.97 -6.06 12.28
CA PHE A 260 19.61 -6.57 12.14
C PHE A 260 18.97 -6.13 10.81
N ARG A 261 19.27 -4.92 10.32
CA ARG A 261 18.84 -4.48 8.99
C ARG A 261 19.41 -5.35 7.88
N ALA A 262 20.71 -5.66 7.95
CA ALA A 262 21.36 -6.52 6.97
C ALA A 262 20.73 -7.92 6.97
N GLU A 263 20.41 -8.47 8.15
CA GLU A 263 19.74 -9.76 8.26
C GLU A 263 18.32 -9.74 7.69
N VAL A 264 17.50 -8.73 8.03
CA VAL A 264 16.14 -8.60 7.48
C VAL A 264 16.17 -8.47 5.96
N GLY A 265 17.08 -7.65 5.41
CA GLY A 265 17.20 -7.48 3.96
C GLY A 265 17.75 -8.70 3.22
N LYS A 266 18.43 -9.63 3.92
CA LYS A 266 18.89 -10.91 3.37
C LYS A 266 17.91 -12.06 3.62
N SER A 267 16.80 -11.81 4.30
CA SER A 267 15.84 -12.84 4.68
C SER A 267 14.74 -13.00 3.63
N GLN A 268 14.32 -14.24 3.40
CA GLN A 268 13.29 -14.59 2.41
C GLN A 268 12.42 -15.75 2.91
N LEU A 269 11.14 -15.72 2.55
CA LEU A 269 10.21 -16.84 2.75
C LEU A 269 10.31 -17.77 1.53
N SER A 270 10.61 -19.05 1.77
CA SER A 270 10.65 -20.05 0.70
C SER A 270 9.33 -20.80 0.63
N LEU A 271 8.64 -20.70 -0.51
CA LEU A 271 7.35 -21.31 -0.76
C LEU A 271 7.44 -22.33 -1.88
N ARG A 272 6.73 -23.44 -1.72
CA ARG A 272 6.44 -24.36 -2.82
C ARG A 272 5.13 -23.92 -3.45
N MET A 273 5.22 -23.07 -4.47
CA MET A 273 4.07 -22.71 -5.30
C MET A 273 4.30 -23.17 -6.72
N ARG A 274 3.25 -23.70 -7.35
CA ARG A 274 3.23 -23.89 -8.80
C ARG A 274 3.32 -22.50 -9.42
N HIS A 275 4.36 -22.27 -10.23
CA HIS A 275 4.64 -20.97 -10.84
C HIS A 275 3.36 -20.45 -11.50
N THR A 276 2.77 -19.40 -10.94
CA THR A 276 1.86 -18.55 -11.70
C THR A 276 2.77 -17.71 -12.56
N ASP A 277 2.78 -17.97 -13.87
CA ASP A 277 3.55 -17.16 -14.81
C ASP A 277 3.30 -15.69 -14.49
N ASP A 278 4.39 -14.95 -14.23
CA ASP A 278 4.42 -13.49 -14.14
C ASP A 278 4.13 -12.92 -15.53
N SER A 279 2.93 -13.22 -16.00
CA SER A 279 2.45 -12.87 -17.31
C SER A 279 2.14 -11.39 -17.30
N TRP A 280 2.45 -10.74 -18.43
CA TRP A 280 2.02 -9.38 -18.75
C TRP A 280 0.51 -9.16 -18.45
N PHE A 281 -0.29 -10.23 -18.55
CA PHE A 281 -1.70 -10.27 -18.20
C PHE A 281 -1.97 -9.89 -16.73
N GLY A 282 -1.12 -10.30 -15.79
CA GLY A 282 -1.24 -9.90 -14.38
C GLY A 282 -1.09 -8.39 -14.17
N GLY A 283 -0.24 -7.73 -14.97
CA GLY A 283 -0.10 -6.27 -14.96
C GLY A 283 -1.33 -5.56 -15.53
N MET A 284 -1.82 -6.02 -16.69
CA MET A 284 -3.03 -5.48 -17.32
C MET A 284 -4.27 -5.64 -16.44
N LEU A 285 -4.43 -6.80 -15.80
CA LEU A 285 -5.54 -7.06 -14.88
C LEU A 285 -5.52 -6.10 -13.69
N LYS A 286 -4.34 -5.83 -13.10
CA LYS A 286 -4.18 -4.86 -12.00
C LYS A 286 -4.57 -3.45 -12.42
N ILE A 287 -4.17 -3.02 -13.62
CA ILE A 287 -4.55 -1.70 -14.17
C ILE A 287 -6.07 -1.65 -14.38
N LEU A 288 -6.66 -2.66 -15.00
CA LEU A 288 -8.10 -2.73 -15.24
C LEU A 288 -8.90 -2.67 -13.94
N ILE A 289 -8.50 -3.43 -12.92
CA ILE A 289 -9.11 -3.40 -11.58
C ILE A 289 -8.97 -2.01 -10.97
N SER A 290 -7.81 -1.37 -11.08
CA SER A 290 -7.56 -0.03 -10.51
C SER A 290 -8.41 1.05 -11.19
N VAL A 291 -8.54 1.00 -12.53
CA VAL A 291 -9.42 1.89 -13.30
C VAL A 291 -10.88 1.66 -12.92
N ALA A 292 -11.32 0.40 -12.90
CA ALA A 292 -12.69 0.04 -12.55
C ALA A 292 -13.05 0.50 -11.13
N LEU A 293 -12.16 0.27 -10.16
CA LEU A 293 -12.36 0.69 -8.77
C LEU A 293 -12.40 2.21 -8.63
N SER A 294 -11.51 2.94 -9.31
CA SER A 294 -11.52 4.42 -9.29
C SER A 294 -12.81 4.98 -9.90
N LEU A 295 -13.22 4.46 -11.07
CA LEU A 295 -14.45 4.89 -11.74
C LEU A 295 -15.69 4.54 -10.92
N TRP A 296 -15.78 3.33 -10.38
CA TRP A 296 -16.87 2.92 -9.50
C TRP A 296 -16.96 3.83 -8.27
N TYR A 297 -15.83 4.09 -7.60
CA TYR A 297 -15.82 4.94 -6.40
C TYR A 297 -16.24 6.38 -6.71
N CYS A 298 -15.72 6.97 -7.80
CA CYS A 298 -16.05 8.36 -8.14
C CYS A 298 -17.45 8.52 -8.71
N ARG A 299 -17.87 7.63 -9.62
CA ARG A 299 -19.08 7.80 -10.44
C ARG A 299 -20.31 7.14 -9.86
N ILE A 300 -20.16 6.05 -9.11
CA ILE A 300 -21.28 5.32 -8.54
C ILE A 300 -21.40 5.66 -7.06
N TYR A 301 -20.35 5.42 -6.27
CA TYR A 301 -20.41 5.64 -4.82
C TYR A 301 -20.58 7.14 -4.46
N HIS A 302 -19.84 8.03 -5.12
CA HIS A 302 -19.92 9.49 -4.92
C HIS A 302 -20.60 10.26 -6.07
N ALA A 303 -21.60 9.64 -6.72
CA ALA A 303 -22.29 10.22 -7.87
C ALA A 303 -22.85 11.63 -7.58
N SER A 304 -23.46 11.82 -6.40
CA SER A 304 -24.10 13.10 -6.01
C SER A 304 -23.11 14.25 -5.89
N LEU A 305 -21.92 14.00 -5.33
CA LEU A 305 -20.87 15.02 -5.19
C LEU A 305 -20.26 15.37 -6.56
N GLN A 306 -20.06 14.39 -7.43
CA GLN A 306 -19.59 14.63 -8.80
C GLN A 306 -20.60 15.43 -9.62
N ASN A 307 -21.89 15.14 -9.49
CA ASN A 307 -22.95 15.89 -10.16
C ASN A 307 -23.01 17.34 -9.67
N PHE A 308 -22.87 17.56 -8.36
CA PHE A 308 -22.79 18.91 -7.78
C PHE A 308 -21.60 19.69 -8.36
N ARG A 309 -20.41 19.09 -8.38
CA ARG A 309 -19.20 19.75 -8.93
C ARG A 309 -19.33 20.06 -10.41
N LEU A 310 -19.93 19.15 -11.18
CA LEU A 310 -20.21 19.38 -12.59
C LEU A 310 -21.21 20.53 -12.80
N ALA A 311 -22.30 20.56 -12.04
CA ALA A 311 -23.27 21.65 -12.08
C ALA A 311 -22.65 22.99 -11.66
N CYS A 312 -21.79 22.98 -10.64
CA CYS A 312 -21.06 24.17 -10.21
C CYS A 312 -20.09 24.67 -11.31
N PHE A 313 -19.36 23.76 -11.95
CA PHE A 313 -18.49 24.11 -13.08
C PHE A 313 -19.27 24.77 -14.22
N GLN A 314 -20.41 24.19 -14.61
CA GLN A 314 -21.31 24.75 -15.63
C GLN A 314 -21.87 26.11 -15.22
N TYR A 315 -22.33 26.23 -13.97
CA TYR A 315 -22.86 27.48 -13.42
C TYR A 315 -21.81 28.60 -13.44
N LYS A 316 -20.57 28.30 -13.05
CA LYS A 316 -19.46 29.27 -13.09
C LYS A 316 -19.16 29.72 -14.52
N TYR A 317 -19.18 28.79 -15.47
CA TYR A 317 -18.98 29.10 -16.88
C TYR A 317 -20.07 30.01 -17.44
N GLN A 318 -21.32 29.84 -17.01
CA GLN A 318 -22.46 30.65 -17.48
C GLN A 318 -22.52 32.04 -16.83
N PHE A 319 -22.30 32.16 -15.51
CA PHE A 319 -22.61 33.39 -14.78
C PHE A 319 -21.40 34.10 -14.14
N VAL A 320 -20.27 33.43 -13.93
CA VAL A 320 -19.15 33.96 -13.14
C VAL A 320 -17.96 34.36 -14.00
N PHE A 321 -17.58 33.51 -14.96
CA PHE A 321 -16.48 33.83 -15.85
C PHE A 321 -16.96 34.80 -16.94
N PRO A 322 -16.36 35.99 -17.09
CA PRO A 322 -16.67 36.86 -18.23
C PRO A 322 -16.35 36.10 -19.51
N VAL A 323 -17.25 36.14 -20.50
CA VAL A 323 -17.00 35.58 -21.82
C VAL A 323 -15.94 36.44 -22.49
N CYS A 324 -14.68 36.04 -22.36
CA CYS A 324 -13.57 36.63 -23.10
C CYS A 324 -13.18 35.62 -24.18
N ASP A 325 -13.00 36.04 -25.44
CA ASP A 325 -12.56 35.15 -26.55
C ASP A 325 -11.07 34.73 -26.43
N CYS A 326 -10.53 34.65 -25.22
CA CYS A 326 -9.12 34.34 -24.97
C CYS A 326 -8.98 33.04 -24.16
N GLY A 327 -8.94 31.92 -24.88
CA GLY A 327 -8.81 30.60 -24.30
C GLY A 327 -8.08 29.60 -25.18
N LEU A 328 -7.65 28.49 -24.57
CA LEU A 328 -7.01 27.37 -25.25
C LEU A 328 -7.97 26.19 -25.24
N ASP A 329 -8.37 25.73 -26.43
CA ASP A 329 -9.21 24.54 -26.57
C ASP A 329 -8.38 23.28 -26.40
N PHE A 330 -8.79 22.42 -25.46
CA PHE A 330 -8.19 21.12 -25.28
C PHE A 330 -9.29 20.07 -25.21
N PHE A 331 -9.25 19.09 -26.14
CA PHE A 331 -10.28 18.07 -26.30
C PHE A 331 -11.72 18.60 -26.48
N GLY A 332 -11.88 19.75 -27.16
CA GLY A 332 -13.20 20.36 -27.40
C GLY A 332 -13.81 21.08 -26.19
N PHE A 333 -13.03 21.25 -25.12
CA PHE A 333 -13.37 22.12 -23.99
C PHE A 333 -12.47 23.36 -24.02
N HIS A 334 -13.07 24.55 -23.96
CA HIS A 334 -12.33 25.79 -23.80
C HIS A 334 -11.80 25.85 -22.35
N LEU A 335 -10.50 25.64 -22.17
CA LEU A 335 -9.88 25.42 -20.85
C LEU A 335 -9.57 26.72 -20.08
N ALA A 336 -9.70 27.89 -20.70
CA ALA A 336 -9.43 29.16 -20.05
C ALA A 336 -10.26 30.29 -20.65
N ASN A 337 -10.78 31.17 -19.78
CA ASN A 337 -10.95 32.61 -20.00
C ASN A 337 -10.02 33.32 -19.00
#